data_AF-A0A9K3GMC9-F1
#
_entry.id   AF-A0A9K3GMC9-F1
#
_cell.length_a   1.000
_cell.length_b   1.000
_cell.length_c   1.000
_cell.angle_alpha   90.00
_cell.angle_beta   90.00
_cell.angle_gamma   90.00
#
_symmetry.space_group_name_H-M   'P 1'
#
loop_
_entity.id
_entity.type
_entity.pdbx_description
1 polymer ?
#
loop_
_entity_poly.entity_id
_entity_poly.type
_entity_poly.pdbx_seq_one_letter_code
_entity_poly.pdbx_strand_id
1 'polypeptide(L)'
;GRAASFTLDLPHLRSIQLKFVTLEDSKGVGDSFSRCPSLEVMDSYKFWGTGTRNFAKIQVFVLPNCHTWSMMRSDDADYMDFYCPKMRQMELEGAYALKRVNLLSKPPAAYASNPVYKARGAETRFTLCLRDSCWPTGSIIGHPRLALCEPASKEEADAAEDSNPAAATFRQFQAMQSGGGDMASFLSNLMKQHQ
;
A
#
# COMPACT_ATOMS: atom_id res chain seq x y z
N GLY A 1 -7.51 14.69 25.38
CA GLY A 1 -8.76 14.05 24.91
C GLY A 1 -8.40 12.72 24.29
N ARG A 2 -9.26 11.70 24.37
CA ARG A 2 -9.05 10.47 23.59
C ARG A 2 -9.28 10.82 22.12
N ALA A 3 -8.29 10.58 21.27
CA ALA A 3 -8.46 10.66 19.82
C ALA A 3 -9.63 9.75 19.42
N ALA A 4 -10.51 10.24 18.54
CA ALA A 4 -11.62 9.43 18.05
C ALA A 4 -11.06 8.28 17.20
N SER A 5 -11.52 7.05 17.44
CA SER A 5 -11.11 5.87 16.67
C SER A 5 -11.58 5.98 15.23
N PHE A 6 -10.70 5.67 14.28
CA PHE A 6 -11.08 5.61 12.86
C PHE A 6 -12.23 4.61 12.66
N THR A 7 -13.35 5.09 12.14
CA THR A 7 -14.55 4.29 11.91
C THR A 7 -15.06 4.55 10.50
N LEU A 8 -15.04 3.50 9.68
CA LEU A 8 -15.67 3.47 8.37
C LEU A 8 -16.82 2.46 8.43
N ASP A 9 -18.00 2.83 7.94
CA ASP A 9 -19.18 1.96 7.86
C ASP A 9 -20.05 2.39 6.68
N LEU A 10 -19.54 2.09 5.48
CA LEU A 10 -20.15 2.50 4.23
C LEU A 10 -20.34 1.24 3.37
N PRO A 11 -21.42 0.48 3.56
CA PRO A 11 -21.58 -0.86 2.98
C PRO A 11 -21.60 -0.87 1.45
N HIS A 12 -21.92 0.26 0.83
CA HIS A 12 -21.96 0.45 -0.63
C HIS A 12 -20.72 1.15 -1.20
N LEU A 13 -19.73 1.47 -0.37
CA LEU A 13 -18.49 2.09 -0.81
C LEU A 13 -17.76 1.14 -1.76
N ARG A 14 -17.45 1.61 -2.97
CA ARG A 14 -16.76 0.81 -4.01
C ARG A 14 -15.30 1.18 -4.17
N SER A 15 -14.95 2.44 -3.95
CA SER A 15 -13.59 2.93 -4.08
C SER A 15 -13.28 3.92 -2.97
N ILE A 16 -12.05 3.88 -2.46
CA ILE A 16 -11.55 4.87 -1.50
C ILE A 16 -10.12 5.26 -1.84
N GLN A 17 -9.84 6.56 -1.68
CA GLN A 17 -8.51 7.13 -1.79
C GLN A 17 -8.13 7.78 -0.46
N LEU A 18 -6.95 7.44 0.05
CA LEU A 18 -6.42 7.97 1.31
C LEU A 18 -5.07 8.62 1.04
N LYS A 19 -5.01 9.95 1.05
CA LYS A 19 -3.78 10.71 0.76
C LYS A 19 -3.38 11.53 1.96
N PHE A 20 -2.14 11.34 2.43
CA PHE A 20 -1.58 12.05 3.58
C PHE A 20 -2.42 11.89 4.85
N VAL A 21 -2.94 10.68 5.10
CA VAL A 21 -3.77 10.39 6.27
C VAL A 21 -2.90 9.74 7.33
N THR A 22 -2.90 10.28 8.54
CA THR A 22 -2.27 9.65 9.71
C THR A 22 -3.35 9.29 10.72
N LEU A 23 -3.41 8.01 11.07
CA LEU A 23 -4.31 7.53 12.12
C LEU A 23 -3.60 7.58 13.47
N GLU A 24 -4.08 8.43 14.37
CA GLU A 24 -3.59 8.50 15.74
C GLU A 24 -4.02 7.28 16.58
N ASP A 25 -5.23 6.78 16.32
CA ASP A 25 -5.75 5.52 16.85
C ASP A 25 -6.21 4.62 15.70
N SER A 26 -5.41 3.59 15.41
CA SER A 26 -5.73 2.60 14.36
C SER A 26 -6.35 1.32 14.90
N LYS A 27 -6.80 1.32 16.16
CA LYS A 27 -7.63 0.24 16.68
C LYS A 27 -8.87 0.07 15.81
N GLY A 28 -9.05 -1.14 15.29
CA GLY A 28 -10.20 -1.49 14.47
C GLY A 28 -10.17 -0.90 13.07
N VAL A 29 -9.01 -0.50 12.54
CA VAL A 29 -8.89 -0.08 11.13
C VAL A 29 -9.24 -1.23 10.19
N GLY A 30 -8.68 -2.42 10.42
CA GLY A 30 -9.05 -3.61 9.65
C GLY A 30 -10.57 -3.88 9.70
N ASP A 31 -11.17 -3.81 10.88
CA ASP A 31 -12.63 -3.98 11.06
C ASP A 31 -13.43 -2.87 10.37
N SER A 32 -12.91 -1.63 10.36
CA SER A 32 -13.56 -0.49 9.71
C SER A 32 -13.64 -0.65 8.21
N PHE A 33 -12.56 -1.06 7.57
CA PHE A 33 -12.60 -1.39 6.14
C PHE A 33 -13.44 -2.65 5.88
N SER A 34 -13.43 -3.61 6.79
CA SER A 34 -14.22 -4.84 6.63
C SER A 34 -15.73 -4.56 6.62
N ARG A 35 -16.21 -3.50 7.28
CA ARG A 35 -17.62 -3.06 7.18
C ARG A 35 -18.01 -2.47 5.81
N CYS A 36 -17.07 -2.36 4.87
CA CYS A 36 -17.31 -1.93 3.49
C CYS A 36 -17.17 -3.11 2.52
N PRO A 37 -18.06 -4.12 2.54
CA PRO A 37 -17.89 -5.33 1.74
C PRO A 37 -17.99 -5.12 0.22
N SER A 38 -18.59 -4.02 -0.23
CA SER A 38 -18.63 -3.63 -1.65
C SER A 38 -17.35 -2.93 -2.13
N LEU A 39 -16.34 -2.75 -1.28
CA LEU A 39 -15.10 -2.10 -1.66
C LEU A 39 -14.36 -2.95 -2.70
N GLU A 40 -14.18 -2.38 -3.88
CA GLU A 40 -13.56 -2.97 -5.06
C GLU A 40 -12.12 -2.49 -5.24
N VAL A 41 -11.86 -1.20 -4.95
CA VAL A 41 -10.58 -0.53 -5.14
C VAL A 41 -10.16 0.24 -3.89
N MET A 42 -8.92 0.08 -3.48
CA MET A 42 -8.30 0.88 -2.43
C MET A 42 -6.98 1.46 -2.94
N ASP A 43 -6.84 2.77 -2.83
CA ASP A 43 -5.61 3.49 -3.20
C ASP A 43 -5.18 4.39 -2.03
N SER A 44 -3.89 4.36 -1.74
CA SER A 44 -3.35 5.09 -0.60
C SER A 44 -1.95 5.63 -0.87
N TYR A 45 -1.74 6.88 -0.48
CA TYR A 45 -0.45 7.55 -0.49
C TYR A 45 -0.15 8.14 0.88
N LYS A 46 0.93 7.70 1.52
CA LYS A 46 1.30 8.11 2.87
C LYS A 46 0.14 7.92 3.85
N PHE A 47 -0.41 6.71 3.87
CA PHE A 47 -1.42 6.29 4.84
C PHE A 47 -0.74 5.67 6.05
N TRP A 48 -0.59 6.45 7.10
CA TRP A 48 0.15 6.09 8.31
C TRP A 48 -0.77 5.78 9.49
N GLY A 49 -0.18 5.14 10.50
CA GLY A 49 -0.83 4.66 11.71
C GLY A 49 -1.20 3.19 11.67
N THR A 50 -0.90 2.46 10.59
CA THR A 50 -1.34 1.06 10.43
C THR A 50 -0.37 0.01 11.00
N GLY A 51 0.83 0.43 11.41
CA GLY A 51 1.86 -0.46 11.95
C GLY A 51 1.60 -1.02 13.36
N THR A 52 2.11 -2.22 13.65
CA THR A 52 2.07 -2.87 14.97
C THR A 52 3.00 -2.24 16.00
N ARG A 53 3.98 -1.42 15.59
CA ARG A 53 4.78 -0.63 16.56
C ARG A 53 3.91 0.25 17.46
N ASN A 54 2.77 0.69 16.93
CA ASN A 54 1.81 1.50 17.68
C ASN A 54 0.74 0.63 18.37
N PHE A 55 0.63 -0.68 18.05
CA PHE A 55 -0.48 -1.55 18.48
C PHE A 55 -0.11 -3.04 18.62
N ALA A 56 -0.56 -3.67 19.70
CA ALA A 56 -0.27 -5.08 20.01
C ALA A 56 -0.93 -6.14 19.08
N LYS A 57 -1.64 -5.74 18.01
CA LYS A 57 -2.38 -6.65 17.14
C LYS A 57 -2.15 -6.35 15.66
N ILE A 58 -1.98 -7.43 14.90
CA ILE A 58 -1.93 -7.41 13.43
C ILE A 58 -3.30 -7.00 12.89
N GLN A 59 -3.31 -6.10 11.91
CA GLN A 59 -4.54 -5.66 11.25
C GLN A 59 -4.98 -6.72 10.24
N VAL A 60 -6.26 -7.09 10.32
CA VAL A 60 -6.90 -8.05 9.41
C VAL A 60 -7.94 -7.32 8.57
N PHE A 61 -7.78 -7.33 7.26
CA PHE A 61 -8.69 -6.72 6.31
C PHE A 61 -9.54 -7.80 5.64
N VAL A 62 -10.87 -7.72 5.76
CA VAL A 62 -11.80 -8.69 5.16
C VAL A 62 -12.58 -7.99 4.06
N LEU A 63 -12.05 -8.04 2.83
CA LEU A 63 -12.55 -7.29 1.68
C LEU A 63 -12.96 -8.23 0.54
N PRO A 64 -14.19 -8.79 0.58
CA PRO A 64 -14.60 -9.88 -0.28
C PRO A 64 -14.69 -9.50 -1.77
N ASN A 65 -14.85 -8.20 -2.08
CA ASN A 65 -14.94 -7.70 -3.45
C ASN A 65 -13.71 -6.91 -3.91
N CYS A 66 -12.71 -6.70 -3.04
CA CYS A 66 -11.54 -5.91 -3.40
C CYS A 66 -10.69 -6.68 -4.41
N HIS A 67 -10.45 -6.06 -5.57
CA HIS A 67 -9.65 -6.61 -6.65
C HIS A 67 -8.37 -5.81 -6.92
N THR A 68 -8.29 -4.57 -6.45
CA THR A 68 -7.12 -3.71 -6.62
C THR A 68 -6.80 -3.01 -5.32
N TRP A 69 -5.56 -3.14 -4.86
CA TRP A 69 -5.02 -2.38 -3.73
C TRP A 69 -3.68 -1.76 -4.13
N SER A 70 -3.57 -0.43 -4.07
CA SER A 70 -2.29 0.27 -4.14
C SER A 70 -1.95 0.97 -2.82
N MET A 71 -0.74 0.76 -2.34
CA MET A 71 -0.22 1.34 -1.10
C MET A 71 1.17 1.90 -1.35
N MET A 72 1.24 3.22 -1.46
CA MET A 72 2.47 3.95 -1.72
C MET A 72 2.91 4.71 -0.47
N ARG A 73 4.18 4.55 -0.07
CA ARG A 73 4.82 5.30 1.03
C ARG A 73 4.12 5.16 2.39
N SER A 74 3.53 4.00 2.64
CA SER A 74 2.97 3.65 3.95
C SER A 74 4.06 3.08 4.83
N ASP A 75 5.01 3.96 5.17
CA ASP A 75 6.33 3.65 5.71
C ASP A 75 6.29 3.01 7.12
N ASP A 76 5.13 2.95 7.78
CA ASP A 76 4.96 2.39 9.12
C ASP A 76 4.17 1.06 9.15
N ALA A 77 3.56 0.65 8.04
CA ALA A 77 2.85 -0.62 7.93
C ALA A 77 3.86 -1.77 7.99
N ASP A 78 3.73 -2.70 8.95
CA ASP A 78 4.71 -3.77 9.18
C ASP A 78 4.14 -5.19 9.00
N TYR A 79 2.92 -5.46 9.48
CA TYR A 79 2.24 -6.75 9.31
C TYR A 79 0.80 -6.55 8.88
N MET A 80 0.42 -7.14 7.75
CA MET A 80 -0.95 -7.05 7.23
C MET A 80 -1.46 -8.42 6.81
N ASP A 81 -2.66 -8.74 7.27
CA ASP A 81 -3.37 -9.96 6.90
C ASP A 81 -4.62 -9.59 6.09
N PHE A 82 -4.82 -10.26 4.95
CA PHE A 82 -5.91 -9.94 4.03
C PHE A 82 -6.73 -11.18 3.69
N TYR A 83 -8.05 -11.08 3.85
CA TYR A 83 -8.99 -11.95 3.17
C TYR A 83 -9.61 -11.19 1.99
N CYS A 84 -8.99 -11.34 0.81
CA CYS A 84 -9.40 -10.68 -0.43
C CYS A 84 -9.53 -11.73 -1.56
N PRO A 85 -10.60 -12.54 -1.57
CA PRO A 85 -10.74 -13.65 -2.52
C PRO A 85 -10.74 -13.23 -3.99
N LYS A 86 -11.09 -11.97 -4.30
CA LYS A 86 -11.10 -11.43 -5.66
C LYS A 86 -9.89 -10.55 -6.02
N MET A 87 -8.87 -10.50 -5.16
CA MET A 87 -7.66 -9.72 -5.41
C MET A 87 -7.03 -10.11 -6.75
N ARG A 88 -6.75 -9.13 -7.61
CA ARG A 88 -6.07 -9.30 -8.89
C ARG A 88 -4.74 -8.56 -8.93
N GLN A 89 -4.65 -7.42 -8.25
CA GLN A 89 -3.48 -6.56 -8.26
C GLN A 89 -3.26 -5.96 -6.88
N MET A 90 -2.07 -6.17 -6.33
CA MET A 90 -1.60 -5.55 -5.10
C MET A 90 -0.27 -4.85 -5.41
N GLU A 91 -0.23 -3.54 -5.22
CA GLU A 91 0.95 -2.72 -5.44
C GLU A 91 1.40 -2.13 -4.13
N LEU A 92 2.63 -2.44 -3.74
CA LEU A 92 3.24 -1.96 -2.51
C LEU A 92 4.53 -1.24 -2.91
N GLU A 93 4.48 0.08 -2.90
CA GLU A 93 5.58 0.94 -3.34
C GLU A 93 6.13 1.75 -2.16
N GLY A 94 7.45 1.68 -1.95
CA GLY A 94 8.10 2.41 -0.86
C GLY A 94 7.56 2.06 0.52
N ALA A 95 7.06 0.83 0.72
CA ALA A 95 6.55 0.35 2.02
C ALA A 95 7.70 -0.25 2.86
N TYR A 96 8.64 0.60 3.29
CA TYR A 96 9.92 0.17 3.86
C TYR A 96 9.83 -0.59 5.20
N ALA A 97 8.80 -0.34 6.01
CA ALA A 97 8.60 -1.07 7.26
C ALA A 97 7.86 -2.40 7.08
N LEU A 98 7.32 -2.69 5.89
CA LEU A 98 6.48 -3.85 5.67
C LEU A 98 7.32 -5.12 5.71
N LYS A 99 7.03 -5.97 6.70
CA LYS A 99 7.76 -7.22 6.96
C LYS A 99 7.02 -8.45 6.47
N ARG A 100 5.69 -8.40 6.46
CA ARG A 100 4.85 -9.53 6.07
C ARG A 100 3.52 -9.07 5.51
N VAL A 101 3.16 -9.65 4.37
CA VAL A 101 1.81 -9.68 3.83
C VAL A 101 1.33 -11.11 3.85
N ASN A 102 0.24 -11.37 4.57
CA ASN A 102 -0.37 -12.69 4.65
C ASN A 102 -1.72 -12.67 3.94
N LEU A 103 -1.93 -13.61 3.02
CA LEU A 103 -3.21 -13.76 2.33
C LEU A 103 -3.93 -14.97 2.90
N LEU A 104 -5.10 -14.71 3.47
CA LEU A 104 -5.94 -15.71 4.10
C LEU A 104 -6.77 -16.44 3.04
N SER A 105 -6.77 -17.77 3.08
CA SER A 105 -7.60 -18.62 2.22
C SER A 105 -9.06 -18.68 2.68
N LYS A 106 -9.32 -18.37 3.96
CA LYS A 106 -10.66 -18.39 4.56
C LYS A 106 -10.90 -17.09 5.33
N PRO A 107 -12.15 -16.59 5.38
CA PRO A 107 -12.45 -15.44 6.21
C PRO A 107 -12.23 -15.81 7.69
N PRO A 108 -11.79 -14.85 8.54
CA PRO A 108 -11.74 -15.06 9.98
C PRO A 108 -13.11 -15.50 10.54
N ALA A 109 -13.10 -16.25 11.64
CA ALA A 109 -14.33 -16.84 12.22
C ALA A 109 -15.45 -15.81 12.46
N ALA A 110 -15.10 -14.58 12.83
CA ALA A 110 -16.05 -13.48 13.04
C ALA A 110 -16.86 -13.11 11.79
N TYR A 111 -16.31 -13.36 10.60
CA TYR A 111 -16.93 -13.02 9.31
C TYR A 111 -17.47 -14.26 8.56
N ALA A 112 -17.06 -15.46 8.95
CA ALA A 112 -17.33 -16.70 8.23
C ALA A 112 -18.83 -17.07 8.08
N SER A 113 -19.66 -16.69 9.06
CA SER A 113 -21.10 -16.96 9.04
C SER A 113 -21.86 -16.04 8.08
N ASN A 114 -21.34 -14.85 7.79
CA ASN A 114 -22.05 -13.84 7.01
C ASN A 114 -21.88 -14.09 5.49
N PRO A 115 -22.99 -14.30 4.74
CA PRO A 115 -22.94 -14.59 3.30
C PRO A 115 -22.26 -13.53 2.43
N VAL A 116 -22.22 -12.28 2.89
CA VAL A 116 -21.59 -11.18 2.16
C VAL A 116 -20.07 -11.36 2.04
N TYR A 117 -19.45 -11.99 3.04
CA TYR A 117 -18.02 -12.26 3.07
C TYR A 117 -17.66 -13.63 2.51
N LYS A 118 -18.65 -14.43 2.08
CA LYS A 118 -18.38 -15.67 1.35
C LYS A 118 -17.96 -15.31 -0.07
N ALA A 119 -16.76 -15.73 -0.47
CA ALA A 119 -16.27 -15.57 -1.82
C ALA A 119 -17.32 -16.07 -2.84
N ARG A 120 -17.80 -15.17 -3.70
CA ARG A 120 -18.63 -15.52 -4.86
C ARG A 120 -17.77 -15.45 -6.12
N GLY A 121 -17.54 -16.60 -6.76
CA GLY A 121 -16.72 -16.72 -7.95
C GLY A 121 -15.37 -17.42 -7.69
N ALA A 122 -14.65 -17.70 -8.77
CA ALA A 122 -13.34 -18.34 -8.70
C ALA A 122 -12.31 -17.40 -8.07
N GLU A 123 -11.47 -17.96 -7.20
CA GLU A 123 -10.30 -17.26 -6.67
C GLU A 123 -9.39 -16.83 -7.81
N THR A 124 -9.02 -15.55 -7.85
CA THR A 124 -8.18 -15.00 -8.91
C THR A 124 -6.71 -15.19 -8.58
N ARG A 125 -5.90 -15.56 -9.58
CA ARG A 125 -4.46 -15.29 -9.53
C ARG A 125 -4.26 -13.79 -9.37
N PHE A 126 -3.27 -13.38 -8.61
CA PHE A 126 -3.01 -11.96 -8.38
C PHE A 126 -1.54 -11.64 -8.56
N THR A 127 -1.31 -10.43 -9.06
CA THR A 127 0.01 -9.85 -9.23
C THR A 127 0.37 -9.04 -7.99
N LEU A 128 1.53 -9.33 -7.40
CA LEU A 128 2.15 -8.49 -6.37
C LEU A 128 3.31 -7.72 -7.00
N CYS A 129 3.18 -6.40 -7.04
CA CYS A 129 4.25 -5.50 -7.45
C CYS A 129 4.89 -4.90 -6.21
N LEU A 130 6.16 -5.23 -5.98
CA LEU A 130 6.99 -4.59 -4.96
C LEU A 130 7.94 -3.62 -5.65
N ARG A 131 7.84 -2.33 -5.33
CA ARG A 131 8.76 -1.29 -5.84
C ARG A 131 9.40 -0.58 -4.68
N ASP A 132 10.70 -0.28 -4.80
CA ASP A 132 11.48 0.45 -3.80
C ASP A 132 11.28 -0.09 -2.37
N SER A 133 11.27 -1.42 -2.22
CA SER A 133 11.05 -2.06 -0.93
C SER A 133 12.29 -2.89 -0.59
N CYS A 134 12.85 -2.71 0.61
CA CYS A 134 14.09 -3.34 1.06
C CYS A 134 13.90 -4.80 1.53
N TRP A 135 13.03 -5.55 0.85
CA TRP A 135 12.57 -6.86 1.32
C TRP A 135 13.65 -7.93 1.17
N PRO A 136 14.02 -8.65 2.25
CA PRO A 136 14.84 -9.83 2.12
C PRO A 136 14.05 -10.93 1.41
N THR A 137 14.75 -11.73 0.59
CA THR A 137 14.28 -12.67 -0.43
C THR A 137 13.33 -13.79 0.05
N GLY A 138 12.95 -13.84 1.34
CA GLY A 138 12.04 -14.82 1.93
C GLY A 138 10.81 -14.22 2.64
N SER A 139 10.57 -12.92 2.52
CA SER A 139 9.52 -12.21 3.27
C SER A 139 8.12 -12.35 2.68
N ILE A 140 8.01 -12.85 1.45
CA ILE A 140 6.75 -13.27 0.83
C ILE A 140 6.64 -14.78 0.99
N ILE A 141 5.81 -15.21 1.95
CA ILE A 141 5.41 -16.61 2.02
C ILE A 141 4.43 -16.85 0.87
N GLY A 142 4.88 -17.58 -0.16
CA GLY A 142 4.14 -17.78 -1.40
C GLY A 142 2.75 -18.36 -1.15
N HIS A 143 1.71 -17.52 -1.35
CA HIS A 143 0.34 -18.01 -1.41
C HIS A 143 0.14 -18.72 -2.76
N PRO A 144 -0.58 -19.85 -2.86
CA PRO A 144 -0.81 -20.56 -4.14
C PRO A 144 -1.42 -19.73 -5.28
N ARG A 145 -1.97 -18.56 -4.94
CA ARG A 145 -2.60 -17.61 -5.87
C ARG A 145 -1.65 -16.51 -6.35
N LEU A 146 -0.49 -16.39 -5.73
CA LEU A 146 0.46 -15.32 -6.00
C LEU A 146 1.22 -15.63 -7.29
N ALA A 147 1.04 -14.77 -8.28
CA ALA A 147 2.04 -14.58 -9.31
C ALA A 147 2.92 -13.42 -8.85
N LEU A 148 4.18 -13.71 -8.50
CA LEU A 148 5.17 -12.65 -8.30
C LEU A 148 5.34 -11.95 -9.64
N CYS A 149 5.08 -10.64 -9.69
CA CYS A 149 5.67 -9.84 -10.76
C CYS A 149 7.16 -9.79 -10.45
N GLU A 150 8.00 -10.17 -11.41
CA GLU A 150 9.42 -9.86 -11.29
C GLU A 150 9.56 -8.36 -11.03
N PRO A 151 10.48 -7.93 -10.15
CA PRO A 151 10.82 -6.52 -10.10
C PRO A 151 11.15 -6.09 -11.52
N ALA A 152 10.61 -4.95 -11.96
CA ALA A 152 10.97 -4.36 -13.24
C ALA A 152 12.49 -4.44 -13.37
N SER A 153 12.99 -4.87 -14.53
CA SER A 153 14.43 -4.98 -14.72
C SER A 153 15.07 -3.64 -14.36
N LYS A 154 16.31 -3.62 -13.88
CA LYS A 154 16.97 -2.36 -13.53
C LYS A 154 16.87 -1.33 -14.66
N GLU A 155 16.92 -1.80 -15.91
CA GLU A 155 16.73 -1.00 -17.12
C GLU A 155 15.31 -0.43 -17.28
N GLU A 156 14.27 -1.19 -16.96
CA GLU A 156 12.88 -0.72 -16.96
C GLU A 156 12.60 0.27 -15.83
N ALA A 157 13.21 0.06 -14.66
CA ALA A 157 13.15 0.99 -13.53
C ALA A 157 13.88 2.30 -13.86
N ASP A 158 15.09 2.20 -14.41
CA ASP A 158 15.91 3.35 -14.82
C ASP A 158 15.20 4.13 -15.95
N ALA A 159 14.56 3.46 -16.91
CA ALA A 159 13.80 4.11 -17.99
C ALA A 159 12.49 4.77 -17.51
N ALA A 160 11.79 4.17 -16.55
CA ALA A 160 10.59 4.76 -15.93
C ALA A 160 10.94 5.97 -15.05
N GLU A 161 12.09 5.94 -14.39
CA GLU A 161 12.60 7.05 -13.59
C GLU A 161 13.14 8.19 -14.48
N ASP A 162 13.85 7.88 -15.57
CA ASP A 162 14.36 8.88 -16.53
C ASP A 162 13.24 9.59 -17.31
N SER A 163 12.06 8.95 -17.41
CA SER A 163 10.86 9.57 -18.00
C SER A 163 10.01 10.35 -16.99
N ASN A 164 10.33 10.29 -15.69
CA ASN A 164 9.66 11.05 -14.64
C ASN A 164 10.43 12.36 -14.34
N PRO A 165 9.93 13.53 -14.76
CA PRO A 165 10.62 14.79 -14.56
C PRO A 165 10.89 15.11 -13.08
N ALA A 166 10.05 14.64 -12.16
CA ALA A 166 10.27 14.84 -10.72
C ALA A 166 11.46 14.03 -10.17
N ALA A 167 11.71 12.84 -10.72
CA ALA A 167 12.83 12.00 -10.32
C ALA A 167 14.16 12.55 -10.85
N ALA A 168 14.17 13.06 -12.09
CA ALA A 168 15.32 13.77 -12.66
C ALA A 168 15.71 15.00 -11.82
N THR A 169 14.73 15.81 -11.39
CA THR A 169 14.96 16.95 -10.49
C THR A 169 15.52 16.50 -9.13
N PHE A 170 15.03 15.39 -8.58
CA PHE A 170 15.49 14.87 -7.29
C PHE A 170 16.94 14.35 -7.35
N ARG A 171 17.34 13.67 -8.44
CA ARG A 171 18.74 13.26 -8.65
C ARG A 171 19.67 14.46 -8.78
N GLN A 172 19.27 15.51 -9.49
CA GLN A 172 20.04 16.76 -9.55
C GLN A 172 20.22 17.38 -8.16
N PHE A 173 19.17 17.37 -7.35
CA PHE A 173 19.23 17.86 -5.97
C PHE A 173 20.17 17.01 -5.10
N GLN A 174 20.13 15.68 -5.19
CA GLN A 174 21.03 14.80 -4.45
C GLN A 174 22.49 14.95 -4.87
N ALA A 175 22.76 15.00 -6.18
CA ALA A 175 24.11 15.23 -6.71
C ALA A 175 24.69 16.58 -6.23
N MET A 176 23.84 17.60 -6.08
CA MET A 176 24.23 18.90 -5.54
C MET A 176 24.61 18.83 -4.06
N GLN A 177 23.86 18.06 -3.25
CA GLN A 177 24.16 17.87 -1.83
C GLN A 177 25.47 17.11 -1.61
N SER A 178 25.78 16.14 -2.47
CA SER A 178 27.04 15.38 -2.38
C SER A 178 28.24 16.11 -2.98
N GLY A 179 28.01 17.06 -3.90
CA GLY A 179 29.05 17.79 -4.63
C GLY A 179 29.32 19.22 -4.15
N GLY A 180 28.59 19.73 -3.16
CA GLY A 180 28.75 21.10 -2.65
C GLY A 180 28.23 22.19 -3.59
N GLY A 181 27.21 21.91 -4.40
CA GLY A 181 26.65 22.87 -5.35
C GLY A 181 25.83 24.00 -4.68
N ASP A 182 25.75 25.15 -5.36
CA ASP A 182 25.01 26.32 -4.91
C ASP A 182 23.49 26.16 -5.11
N MET A 183 22.76 26.10 -3.99
CA MET A 183 21.31 25.95 -3.93
C MET A 183 20.56 27.11 -4.62
N ALA A 184 21.11 28.34 -4.58
CA ALA A 184 20.45 29.50 -5.18
C ALA A 184 20.40 29.36 -6.72
N SER A 185 21.50 28.87 -7.31
CA SER A 185 21.60 28.60 -8.74
C SER A 185 20.65 27.49 -9.20
N PHE A 186 20.48 26.42 -8.40
CA PHE A 186 19.53 25.34 -8.71
C PHE A 186 18.08 25.81 -8.69
N LEU A 187 17.67 26.53 -7.64
CA LEU A 187 16.30 27.05 -7.51
C LEU A 187 15.97 28.03 -8.64
N SER A 188 16.92 28.88 -9.03
CA SER A 188 16.77 29.81 -10.17
C SER A 188 16.52 29.07 -11.49
N ASN A 189 17.23 27.97 -11.75
CA ASN A 189 17.04 27.17 -12.95
C ASN A 189 15.73 26.40 -12.94
N LEU A 190 15.32 25.86 -11.78
CA LEU A 190 14.04 25.18 -11.63
C LEU A 190 12.86 26.12 -11.90
N MET A 191 12.93 27.37 -11.39
CA MET A 191 11.88 28.37 -11.62
C MET A 191 11.78 28.80 -13.09
N LYS A 192 12.89 28.80 -13.83
CA LYS A 192 12.89 29.12 -15.27
C LYS A 192 12.31 28.01 -16.15
N GLN A 193 12.36 26.75 -15.70
CA GLN A 193 11.79 25.62 -16.45
C GLN A 193 10.25 25.52 -16.35
N HIS A 194 9.64 26.26 -15.42
CA HIS A 194 8.19 26.25 -15.16
C HIS A 194 7.49 27.57 -15.55
N GLN A 195 8.15 28.41 -16.35
CA GLN A 195 7.56 29.57 -17.04
C GLN A 195 7.37 29.24 -18.52
#